data_AF-A0A644YDH6-F1
#
_entry.id   AF-A0A644YDH6-F1
#
_cell.length_a   1.000
_cell.length_b   1.000
_cell.length_c   1.000
_cell.angle_alpha   90.00
_cell.angle_beta   90.00
_cell.angle_gamma   90.00
#
_symmetry.space_group_name_H-M   'P 1'
#
loop_
_entity.id
_entity.type
_entity.pdbx_description
1 polymer ?
#
loop_
_entity_poly.entity_id
_entity_poly.type
_entity_poly.pdbx_seq_one_letter_code
_entity_poly.pdbx_strand_id
1 'polypeptide(L)'
;MLEMVGLKNHEDKKVSEYSKGMKSRLNFIKALLHNPDILFLDEPTSGLDPNSSRDMKNIILQEKKNGKTIILTTHNMADAAELCDRVAFIVDGRVKALDTPHNLIMSKGASKIKYTYLDGIEKTGECLLSHTSGDKKLQELIESNRVLSIHSSEPTLNDIFMEVTGRVLQ
;
A
#
# COMPACT_ATOMS: atom_id res chain seq x y z
N MET A 1 21.25 17.19 -4.86
CA MET A 1 20.73 15.82 -4.63
C MET A 1 20.71 15.41 -3.17
N LEU A 2 21.78 15.53 -2.36
CA LEU A 2 21.75 15.15 -0.93
C LEU A 2 20.63 15.82 -0.12
N GLU A 3 20.31 17.07 -0.43
CA GLU A 3 19.18 17.80 0.17
C GLU A 3 17.83 17.14 -0.11
N MET A 4 17.62 16.57 -1.31
CA MET A 4 16.35 15.96 -1.71
C MET A 4 15.96 14.79 -0.79
N VAL A 5 16.95 14.08 -0.25
CA VAL A 5 16.72 12.97 0.68
C VAL A 5 17.05 13.34 2.13
N GLY A 6 17.19 14.62 2.45
CA GLY A 6 17.46 15.08 3.82
C GLY A 6 18.83 14.68 4.38
N LEU A 7 19.84 14.51 3.52
CA LEU A 7 21.22 14.15 3.92
C LEU A 7 22.20 15.33 3.88
N LYS A 8 21.75 16.56 3.60
CA LYS A 8 22.63 17.73 3.45
C LYS A 8 23.50 17.99 4.69
N ASN A 9 22.92 17.89 5.89
CA ASN A 9 23.62 18.10 7.17
C ASN A 9 24.57 16.95 7.57
N HIS A 10 24.72 15.94 6.71
CA HIS A 10 25.54 14.76 6.97
C HIS A 10 26.62 14.55 5.90
N GLU A 11 26.82 15.49 4.98
CA GLU A 11 27.71 15.32 3.83
C GLU A 11 29.18 15.03 4.20
N ASP A 12 29.66 15.58 5.32
CA ASP A 12 31.03 15.36 5.80
C ASP A 12 31.19 14.12 6.71
N LYS A 13 30.09 13.44 7.04
CA LYS A 13 30.15 12.23 7.87
C LYS A 13 30.58 11.03 7.04
N LYS A 14 31.39 10.15 7.63
CA LYS A 14 31.76 8.89 6.98
C LYS A 14 30.51 8.01 6.81
N VAL A 15 30.38 7.33 5.67
CA VAL A 15 29.27 6.40 5.40
C VAL A 15 29.19 5.28 6.45
N SER A 16 30.31 4.91 7.09
CA SER A 16 30.32 3.96 8.21
C SER A 16 29.44 4.41 9.38
N GLU A 17 29.31 5.73 9.59
CA GLU A 17 28.54 6.35 10.68
C GLU A 17 27.06 6.58 10.32
N TYR A 18 26.67 6.30 9.07
CA TYR A 18 25.29 6.48 8.63
C TYR A 18 24.39 5.38 9.21
N SER A 19 23.19 5.78 9.64
CA SER A 19 22.12 4.83 9.97
C SER A 19 21.70 4.02 8.73
N LYS A 20 21.00 2.91 8.93
CA LYS A 20 20.47 2.09 7.82
C LYS A 20 19.62 2.94 6.85
N GLY A 21 18.76 3.80 7.37
CA GLY A 21 17.93 4.69 6.54
C GLY A 21 18.73 5.77 5.81
N MET A 22 19.80 6.30 6.41
CA MET A 22 20.70 7.22 5.71
C MET A 22 21.46 6.52 4.58
N LYS A 23 21.91 5.28 4.78
CA LYS A 23 22.56 4.46 3.74
C LYS A 23 21.59 4.14 2.60
N SER A 24 20.34 3.80 2.91
CA SER A 24 19.29 3.56 1.90
C SER A 24 19.07 4.81 1.03
N ARG A 25 18.89 5.98 1.66
CA ARG A 25 18.73 7.27 0.97
C ARG A 25 19.95 7.65 0.12
N LEU A 26 21.16 7.38 0.60
CA LEU A 26 22.38 7.58 -0.17
C LEU A 26 22.45 6.65 -1.40
N ASN A 27 22.09 5.37 -1.25
CA ASN A 27 22.02 4.42 -2.34
C ASN A 27 20.98 4.83 -3.39
N PHE A 28 19.84 5.35 -2.95
CA PHE A 28 18.81 5.88 -3.84
C PHE A 28 19.33 7.06 -4.68
N ILE A 29 20.02 8.03 -4.06
CA ILE A 29 20.68 9.11 -4.82
C ILE A 29 21.71 8.54 -5.80
N LYS A 30 22.51 7.56 -5.37
CA LYS A 30 23.52 6.95 -6.23
C LYS A 30 22.91 6.34 -7.49
N ALA A 31 21.72 5.73 -7.37
CA ALA A 31 20.99 5.21 -8.51
C ALA A 31 20.47 6.31 -9.45
N LEU A 32 20.18 7.51 -8.93
CA LEU A 32 19.71 8.65 -9.73
C LEU A 32 20.83 9.51 -10.34
N LEU A 33 22.05 9.48 -9.79
CA LEU A 33 23.15 10.38 -10.18
C LEU A 33 23.48 10.39 -11.68
N HIS A 34 23.31 9.24 -12.34
CA HIS A 34 23.61 9.07 -13.76
C HIS A 34 22.39 9.31 -14.67
N ASN A 35 21.30 9.83 -14.11
CA ASN A 35 20.05 10.15 -14.82
C ASN A 35 19.51 8.98 -15.68
N PRO A 36 19.30 7.77 -15.14
CA PRO A 36 18.89 6.62 -15.93
C PRO A 36 17.48 6.75 -16.50
N ASP A 37 17.23 6.16 -17.66
CA ASP A 37 15.88 6.04 -18.23
C ASP A 37 15.03 5.00 -17.48
N ILE A 38 15.68 3.99 -16.88
CA ILE A 38 15.06 2.90 -16.13
C ILE A 38 15.70 2.78 -14.74
N LEU A 39 14.88 2.81 -13.70
CA LEU A 39 15.31 2.72 -12.30
C LEU A 39 14.77 1.44 -11.66
N PHE A 40 15.67 0.66 -11.04
CA PHE A 40 15.32 -0.51 -10.24
C PHE A 40 15.50 -0.19 -8.76
N LEU A 41 14.43 -0.34 -7.98
CA LEU A 41 14.42 -0.04 -6.55
C LEU A 41 14.01 -1.27 -5.76
N ASP A 42 14.91 -1.77 -4.93
CA ASP A 42 14.61 -2.89 -4.03
C ASP A 42 14.18 -2.35 -2.66
N GLU A 43 12.91 -2.52 -2.31
CA GLU A 43 12.33 -2.10 -1.02
C GLU A 43 12.70 -0.66 -0.58
N PRO A 44 12.46 0.36 -1.44
CA PRO A 44 13.04 1.71 -1.26
C PRO A 44 12.64 2.36 0.07
N THR A 45 11.40 2.16 0.51
CA THR A 45 10.83 2.75 1.72
C THR A 45 11.07 1.93 2.99
N SER A 46 11.67 0.75 2.88
CA SER A 46 11.80 -0.20 3.99
C SER A 46 12.79 0.29 5.06
N GLY A 47 12.34 0.25 6.32
CA GLY A 47 13.14 0.69 7.47
C GLY A 47 13.39 2.20 7.54
N LEU A 48 12.63 3.00 6.79
CA LEU A 48 12.58 4.45 6.92
C LEU A 48 11.50 4.87 7.91
N ASP A 49 11.72 5.99 8.61
CA ASP A 49 10.67 6.65 9.37
C ASP A 49 9.61 7.27 8.44
N PRO A 50 8.42 7.63 8.94
CA PRO A 50 7.33 8.14 8.09
C PRO A 50 7.69 9.36 7.24
N ASN A 51 8.51 10.28 7.76
CA ASN A 51 8.91 11.48 7.01
C ASN A 51 9.89 11.11 5.89
N SER A 52 10.94 10.35 6.22
CA SER A 52 11.91 9.88 5.22
C SER A 52 11.29 9.02 4.12
N SER A 53 10.31 8.17 4.48
CA SER A 53 9.55 7.37 3.52
C SER A 53 8.77 8.27 2.56
N ARG A 54 8.07 9.28 3.10
CA ARG A 54 7.32 10.26 2.30
C ARG A 54 8.22 11.05 1.34
N ASP A 55 9.38 11.51 1.81
CA ASP A 55 10.35 12.21 0.95
C ASP A 55 10.83 11.33 -0.19
N MET A 56 11.15 10.06 0.08
CA MET A 56 11.56 9.13 -0.95
C MET A 56 10.45 8.86 -1.98
N LYS A 57 9.21 8.63 -1.51
CA LYS A 57 8.03 8.47 -2.38
C LYS A 57 7.82 9.69 -3.29
N ASN A 58 7.94 10.89 -2.74
CA ASN A 58 7.84 12.12 -3.52
C ASN A 58 8.87 12.16 -4.65
N ILE A 59 10.12 11.76 -4.39
CA ILE A 59 11.15 11.72 -5.43
C ILE A 59 10.79 10.68 -6.49
N ILE A 60 10.39 9.47 -6.09
CA ILE A 60 9.96 8.40 -7.03
C ILE A 60 8.85 8.93 -7.95
N LEU A 61 7.84 9.61 -7.40
CA LEU A 61 6.74 10.18 -8.18
C LEU A 61 7.20 11.31 -9.11
N GLN A 62 8.18 12.12 -8.71
CA GLN A 62 8.76 13.16 -9.58
C GLN A 62 9.56 12.56 -10.73
N GLU A 63 10.40 11.56 -10.45
CA GLU A 63 11.18 10.87 -11.47
C GLU A 63 10.28 10.15 -12.50
N LYS A 64 9.18 9.55 -12.03
CA LYS A 64 8.12 9.03 -12.88
C LYS A 64 7.50 10.12 -13.76
N LYS A 65 7.17 11.30 -13.20
CA LYS A 65 6.65 12.44 -13.96
C LYS A 65 7.65 12.98 -14.99
N ASN A 66 8.95 12.85 -14.72
CA ASN A 66 10.02 13.19 -15.65
C ASN A 66 10.20 12.17 -16.79
N GLY A 67 9.31 11.17 -16.90
CA GLY A 67 9.29 10.19 -17.99
C GLY A 67 10.15 8.95 -17.75
N LYS A 68 10.69 8.76 -16.53
CA LYS A 68 11.47 7.57 -16.20
C LYS A 68 10.58 6.36 -15.99
N THR A 69 11.07 5.18 -16.40
CA THR A 69 10.45 3.90 -16.06
C THR A 69 11.00 3.42 -14.73
N ILE A 70 10.13 3.11 -13.77
CA ILE A 70 10.55 2.67 -12.42
C ILE A 70 9.98 1.29 -12.15
N ILE A 71 10.86 0.35 -11.80
CA ILE A 71 10.50 -0.98 -11.32
C ILE A 71 10.89 -1.03 -9.85
N LEU A 72 9.92 -1.19 -8.97
CA LEU A 72 10.14 -1.32 -7.54
C LEU A 72 9.57 -2.63 -7.00
N THR A 73 10.28 -3.21 -6.04
CA THR A 73 9.77 -4.31 -5.21
C THR A 73 9.33 -3.73 -3.87
N THR A 74 8.19 -4.20 -3.38
CA THR A 74 7.75 -3.87 -2.02
C THR A 74 6.81 -4.93 -1.47
N HIS A 75 6.91 -5.19 -0.18
CA HIS A 75 5.90 -5.91 0.61
C HIS A 75 4.83 -4.97 1.19
N ASN A 76 4.99 -3.64 1.06
CA ASN A 76 4.01 -2.67 1.52
C ASN A 76 2.97 -2.38 0.43
N MET A 77 1.76 -2.91 0.63
CA MET A 77 0.66 -2.77 -0.34
C MET A 77 0.14 -1.34 -0.47
N ALA A 78 0.28 -0.50 0.57
CA ALA A 78 -0.06 0.92 0.46
C ALA A 78 0.93 1.66 -0.45
N ASP A 79 2.22 1.34 -0.34
CA ASP A 79 3.26 1.92 -1.20
C ASP A 79 3.08 1.46 -2.65
N ALA A 80 2.76 0.18 -2.87
CA ALA A 80 2.46 -0.34 -4.20
C ALA A 80 1.23 0.34 -4.82
N ALA A 81 0.18 0.57 -4.04
CA ALA A 81 -1.03 1.26 -4.50
C ALA A 81 -0.79 2.75 -4.80
N GLU A 82 0.09 3.41 -4.04
CA GLU A 82 0.39 4.83 -4.18
C GLU A 82 1.36 5.12 -5.34
N LEU A 83 2.39 4.29 -5.53
CA LEU A 83 3.49 4.59 -6.43
C LEU A 83 3.33 3.99 -7.84
N CYS A 84 2.69 2.82 -7.94
CA CYS A 84 2.73 2.00 -9.15
C CYS A 84 1.53 2.24 -10.07
N ASP A 85 1.78 2.32 -11.38
CA ASP A 85 0.70 2.28 -12.38
C ASP A 85 0.13 0.86 -12.54
N ARG A 86 0.97 -0.15 -12.33
CA ARG A 86 0.64 -1.58 -12.40
C ARG A 86 1.37 -2.33 -11.29
N VAL A 87 0.72 -3.33 -10.72
CA VAL A 87 1.26 -4.16 -9.65
C VAL A 87 1.22 -5.62 -10.08
N ALA A 88 2.35 -6.31 -9.93
CA ALA A 88 2.46 -7.75 -10.10
C ALA A 88 2.51 -8.43 -8.73
N PHE A 89 1.60 -9.36 -8.46
CA PHE A 89 1.70 -10.23 -7.29
C PHE A 89 2.59 -11.42 -7.62
N ILE A 90 3.71 -11.58 -6.92
CA ILE A 90 4.67 -12.66 -7.14
C ILE A 90 4.65 -13.60 -5.94
N VAL A 91 4.38 -14.89 -6.20
CA VAL A 91 4.39 -15.95 -5.18
C VAL A 91 5.05 -17.20 -5.76
N ASP A 92 5.97 -17.78 -5.00
CA ASP A 92 6.75 -18.96 -5.39
C ASP A 92 7.39 -18.81 -6.79
N GLY A 93 7.95 -17.62 -7.06
CA GLY A 93 8.63 -17.29 -8.31
C GLY A 93 7.72 -17.10 -9.52
N ARG A 94 6.39 -17.02 -9.33
CA ARG A 94 5.42 -16.85 -10.42
C ARG A 94 4.53 -15.63 -10.20
N VAL A 95 4.20 -14.93 -11.29
CA VAL A 95 3.20 -13.85 -11.29
C VAL A 95 1.82 -14.47 -11.18
N LYS A 96 1.09 -14.15 -10.11
CA LYS A 96 -0.28 -14.62 -9.84
C LYS A 96 -1.35 -13.66 -10.36
N ALA A 97 -1.07 -12.36 -10.34
CA ALA A 97 -1.92 -11.32 -10.87
C ALA A 97 -1.06 -10.14 -11.36
N LEU A 98 -1.53 -9.41 -12.37
CA LEU A 98 -0.87 -8.24 -12.92
C LEU A 98 -1.90 -7.29 -13.53
N ASP A 99 -2.17 -6.17 -12.86
CA ASP A 99 -3.06 -5.13 -13.36
C ASP A 99 -2.77 -3.80 -12.65
N THR A 100 -3.53 -2.75 -12.92
CA THR A 100 -3.52 -1.52 -12.12
C THR A 100 -3.98 -1.82 -10.69
N PRO A 101 -3.48 -1.09 -9.67
CA PRO A 101 -3.96 -1.25 -8.29
C PRO A 101 -5.48 -1.19 -8.19
N HIS A 102 -6.10 -0.25 -8.91
CA HIS A 102 -7.55 -0.09 -8.95
C HIS A 102 -8.26 -1.33 -9.50
N ASN A 103 -7.82 -1.85 -10.64
CA ASN A 103 -8.42 -3.05 -11.23
C ASN A 103 -8.22 -4.29 -10.35
N LEU A 104 -7.07 -4.42 -9.69
CA LEU A 104 -6.83 -5.52 -8.74
C LEU A 104 -7.85 -5.44 -7.59
N ILE A 105 -8.02 -4.26 -6.99
CA ILE A 105 -9.04 -4.01 -5.95
C ILE A 105 -10.45 -4.34 -6.44
N MET A 106 -10.80 -3.90 -7.66
CA MET A 106 -12.13 -4.09 -8.23
C MET A 106 -12.38 -5.50 -8.77
N SER A 107 -11.34 -6.29 -9.07
CA SER A 107 -11.46 -7.61 -9.70
C SER A 107 -12.28 -8.62 -8.91
N LYS A 108 -12.43 -8.40 -7.60
CA LYS A 108 -13.23 -9.23 -6.69
C LYS A 108 -14.35 -8.48 -5.96
N GLY A 109 -14.52 -7.20 -6.28
CA GLY A 109 -15.82 -6.66 -6.69
C GLY A 109 -16.93 -6.51 -5.65
N ALA A 110 -16.70 -6.73 -4.35
CA ALA A 110 -17.71 -6.40 -3.37
C ALA A 110 -17.12 -5.63 -2.19
N SER A 111 -17.36 -4.31 -2.20
CA SER A 111 -17.28 -3.50 -0.99
C SER A 111 -18.09 -4.20 0.09
N LYS A 112 -17.54 -4.30 1.29
CA LYS A 112 -18.25 -4.87 2.43
C LYS A 112 -18.91 -3.75 3.20
N ILE A 113 -20.12 -3.98 3.70
CA ILE A 113 -20.67 -3.17 4.78
C ILE A 113 -20.30 -3.83 6.11
N LYS A 114 -19.73 -3.03 7.00
CA LYS A 114 -19.55 -3.37 8.42
C LYS A 114 -20.51 -2.54 9.25
N TYR A 115 -21.29 -3.19 10.10
CA TYR A 115 -22.29 -2.52 10.93
C TYR A 115 -22.18 -2.96 12.39
N THR A 116 -22.39 -2.04 13.32
CA THR A 116 -22.38 -2.32 14.76
C THR A 116 -23.77 -2.20 15.36
N TYR A 117 -24.04 -2.97 16.41
CA TYR A 117 -25.33 -2.98 17.08
C TYR A 117 -25.18 -3.36 18.56
N LEU A 118 -26.16 -2.99 19.38
CA LEU A 118 -26.16 -3.30 20.80
C LEU A 118 -27.04 -4.51 21.11
N ASP A 119 -26.46 -5.50 21.77
CA ASP A 119 -27.16 -6.70 22.25
C ASP A 119 -26.56 -7.15 23.59
N GLY A 120 -26.80 -6.32 24.62
CA GLY A 120 -26.12 -6.37 25.91
C GLY A 120 -24.68 -5.84 25.87
N ILE A 121 -23.94 -6.21 24.83
CA ILE A 121 -22.61 -5.70 24.46
C ILE A 121 -22.63 -5.20 23.02
N GLU A 122 -21.67 -4.35 22.66
CA GLU A 122 -21.45 -3.93 21.28
C GLU A 122 -20.97 -5.13 20.44
N LYS A 123 -21.67 -5.41 19.35
CA LYS A 123 -21.35 -6.47 18.39
C LYS A 123 -21.20 -5.89 17.00
N THR A 124 -20.56 -6.64 16.11
CA THR A 124 -20.30 -6.24 14.73
C THR A 124 -20.73 -7.34 13.77
N GLY A 125 -21.37 -6.96 12.67
CA GLY A 125 -21.64 -7.83 11.54
C GLY A 125 -21.01 -7.29 10.26
N GLU A 126 -20.83 -8.16 9.28
CA GLU A 126 -20.36 -7.81 7.94
C GLU A 126 -21.17 -8.52 6.85
N CYS A 127 -21.43 -7.82 5.75
CA CYS A 127 -22.02 -8.40 4.55
C CYS A 127 -21.49 -7.72 3.29
N LEU A 128 -21.69 -8.33 2.12
CA LEU A 128 -21.36 -7.68 0.85
C LEU A 128 -22.34 -6.53 0.59
N LEU A 129 -21.83 -5.38 0.14
CA LEU A 129 -22.64 -4.21 -0.24
C LEU A 129 -23.72 -4.57 -1.27
N SER A 130 -23.38 -5.45 -2.21
CA SER A 130 -24.30 -5.94 -3.25
C SER A 130 -25.38 -6.90 -2.74
N HIS A 131 -25.27 -7.39 -1.50
CA HIS A 131 -26.20 -8.36 -0.88
C HIS A 131 -26.71 -7.87 0.48
N THR A 132 -26.73 -6.57 0.72
CA THR A 132 -27.24 -5.96 1.95
C THR A 132 -28.70 -6.31 2.22
N SER A 133 -29.53 -6.32 1.17
CA SER A 133 -30.93 -6.76 1.24
C SER A 133 -31.09 -8.28 1.40
N GLY A 134 -30.02 -9.06 1.36
CA GLY A 134 -30.05 -10.50 1.64
C GLY A 134 -29.69 -10.84 3.09
N ASP A 135 -29.10 -9.89 3.83
CA ASP A 135 -28.68 -10.10 5.21
C ASP A 135 -29.86 -9.91 6.17
N LYS A 136 -30.45 -11.04 6.59
CA LYS A 136 -31.59 -11.06 7.52
C LYS A 136 -31.29 -10.37 8.86
N LYS A 137 -30.04 -10.43 9.33
CA LYS A 137 -29.66 -9.85 10.62
C LYS A 137 -29.62 -8.34 10.49
N LEU A 138 -29.01 -7.83 9.42
CA LEU A 138 -29.00 -6.41 9.12
C LEU A 138 -30.42 -5.87 8.93
N GLN A 139 -31.29 -6.59 8.22
CA GLN A 139 -32.70 -6.22 8.06
C GLN A 139 -33.43 -6.13 9.41
N GLU A 140 -33.35 -7.15 10.24
CA GLU A 140 -33.96 -7.17 11.58
C GLU A 140 -33.48 -5.99 12.43
N LEU A 141 -32.18 -5.69 12.39
CA LEU A 141 -31.59 -4.59 13.13
C LEU A 141 -32.02 -3.21 12.61
N ILE A 142 -32.18 -3.07 11.30
CA ILE A 142 -32.70 -1.83 10.68
C ILE A 142 -34.19 -1.65 11.04
N GLU A 143 -35.00 -2.69 10.89
CA GLU A 143 -36.43 -2.68 11.23
C GLU A 143 -36.68 -2.34 12.71
N SER A 144 -35.82 -2.85 13.59
CA SER A 144 -35.89 -2.57 15.03
C SER A 144 -35.15 -1.31 15.48
N ASN A 145 -34.54 -0.53 14.56
CA ASN A 145 -33.71 0.64 14.85
C ASN A 145 -32.58 0.36 15.88
N ARG A 146 -31.96 -0.82 15.80
CA ARG A 146 -30.91 -1.30 16.72
C ARG A 146 -29.48 -1.18 16.17
N VAL A 147 -29.31 -0.65 14.96
CA VAL A 147 -27.98 -0.38 14.39
C VAL A 147 -27.41 0.89 15.00
N LEU A 148 -26.15 0.83 15.44
CA LEU A 148 -25.40 1.96 15.99
C LEU A 148 -24.58 2.69 14.92
N SER A 149 -23.87 1.93 14.08
CA SER A 149 -23.13 2.48 12.94
C SER A 149 -23.12 1.53 11.74
N ILE A 150 -22.96 2.11 10.55
CA ILE A 150 -22.79 1.40 9.29
C ILE A 150 -21.67 2.08 8.52
N HIS A 151 -20.68 1.32 8.08
CA HIS A 151 -19.57 1.79 7.26
C HIS A 151 -19.39 0.88 6.05
N SER A 152 -19.26 1.48 4.87
CA SER A 152 -18.73 0.77 3.70
C SER A 152 -17.21 0.68 3.80
N SER A 153 -16.67 -0.48 3.46
CA SER A 153 -15.24 -0.73 3.34
C SER A 153 -14.95 -1.29 1.95
N GLU A 154 -14.00 -0.66 1.28
CA GLU A 154 -13.46 -1.19 0.02
C GLU A 154 -12.33 -2.17 0.35
N PRO A 155 -12.18 -3.26 -0.42
CA PRO A 155 -11.03 -4.13 -0.30
C PRO A 155 -9.75 -3.32 -0.53
N THR A 156 -8.74 -3.56 0.29
CA THR A 156 -7.40 -3.04 0.04
C THR A 156 -6.65 -3.96 -0.91
N LEU A 157 -5.55 -3.46 -1.48
CA LEU A 157 -4.66 -4.29 -2.29
C LEU A 157 -4.08 -5.48 -1.50
N ASN A 158 -3.94 -5.33 -0.18
CA ASN A 158 -3.56 -6.41 0.73
C ASN A 158 -4.63 -7.51 0.84
N ASP A 159 -5.91 -7.14 0.90
CA ASP A 159 -7.01 -8.11 0.94
C ASP A 159 -7.03 -8.95 -0.33
N ILE A 160 -6.86 -8.30 -1.49
CA ILE A 160 -6.77 -9.00 -2.78
C ILE A 160 -5.53 -9.87 -2.85
N PHE A 161 -4.38 -9.42 -2.33
CA PHE A 161 -3.18 -10.25 -2.26
C PHE A 161 -3.45 -11.52 -1.44
N MET A 162 -4.03 -11.40 -0.25
CA MET A 162 -4.34 -12.56 0.60
C MET A 162 -5.30 -13.53 -0.08
N GLU A 163 -6.33 -13.01 -0.75
CA GLU A 163 -7.32 -13.84 -1.44
C GLU A 163 -6.72 -14.56 -2.67
N VAL A 164 -5.93 -13.86 -3.49
CA VAL A 164 -5.31 -14.43 -4.70
C VAL A 164 -4.21 -15.43 -4.38
N THR A 165 -3.49 -15.21 -3.29
CA THR A 165 -2.28 -15.98 -2.96
C THR A 165 -2.48 -17.02 -1.87
N GLY A 166 -3.52 -16.88 -1.04
CA GLY A 166 -3.73 -17.67 0.16
C GLY A 166 -2.68 -17.42 1.25
N ARG A 167 -1.90 -16.33 1.17
CA ARG A 167 -0.82 -16.00 2.11
C ARG A 167 -1.02 -14.60 2.69
N VAL A 168 -0.63 -14.44 3.95
CA VAL A 168 -0.47 -13.13 4.59
C VAL A 168 0.96 -12.63 4.31
N LEU A 169 1.13 -11.35 4.02
CA LEU A 169 2.45 -10.72 3.94
C LEU A 169 3.11 -10.78 5.32
N GLN A 170 4.34 -11.29 5.39
CA GLN A 170 5.16 -11.32 6.61
C GLN A 170 6.03 -10.08 6.72
#